data_AF-A0A3G4W427-F1
#
_entry.id   AF-A0A3G4W427-F1
#
_cell.length_a   1.000
_cell.length_b   1.000
_cell.length_c   1.000
_cell.angle_alpha   90.00
_cell.angle_beta   90.00
_cell.angle_gamma   90.00
#
_symmetry.space_group_name_H-M   'P 1'
#
loop_
_entity.id
_entity.type
_entity.pdbx_description
1 polymer ?
#
loop_
_entity_poly.entity_id
_entity_poly.type
_entity_poly.pdbx_seq_one_letter_code
_entity_poly.pdbx_strand_id
1 'polypeptide(L)'
;MAVRDRSEVIGQNGLVVLHVAVGHKSSVEIREPRDVLSLTRKVNGVSIQVVEDPNFTTLKTAQTLPWGAIRAQGPEGVEIRYRIRTRGDVTGTPEFD
;
A
#
# COMPACT_ATOMS: atom_id res chain seq x y z
N MET A 1 8.86 2.41 15.28
CA MET A 1 8.54 2.35 13.84
C MET A 1 9.16 1.08 13.28
N ALA A 2 8.40 0.22 12.61
CA ALA A 2 8.94 -0.99 11.97
C ALA A 2 8.85 -0.85 10.45
N VAL A 3 10.00 -1.02 9.79
CA VAL A 3 10.14 -1.03 8.32
C VAL A 3 10.37 -2.47 7.88
N ARG A 4 9.66 -2.92 6.84
CA ARG A 4 9.77 -4.28 6.30
C ARG A 4 9.80 -4.22 4.78
N ASP A 5 10.88 -4.72 4.20
CA ASP A 5 10.95 -4.95 2.76
C ASP A 5 10.30 -6.30 2.44
N ARG A 6 9.50 -6.34 1.37
CA ARG A 6 8.68 -7.47 0.94
C ARG A 6 8.68 -7.57 -0.57
N SER A 7 8.34 -8.77 -1.05
CA SER A 7 8.07 -9.05 -2.45
C SER A 7 6.80 -9.85 -2.57
N GLU A 8 6.01 -9.56 -3.60
CA GLU A 8 4.77 -10.28 -3.93
C GLU A 8 4.65 -10.42 -5.44
N VAL A 9 3.91 -11.43 -5.92
CA VAL A 9 3.63 -11.60 -7.34
C VAL A 9 2.15 -11.33 -7.58
N ILE A 10 1.83 -10.59 -8.65
CA ILE A 10 0.45 -10.39 -9.05
C ILE A 10 -0.14 -11.71 -9.55
N GLY A 11 -1.13 -12.22 -8.82
CA GLY A 11 -1.86 -13.43 -9.20
C GLY A 11 -2.82 -13.23 -10.38
N GLN A 12 -3.45 -14.31 -10.82
CA GLN A 12 -4.35 -14.37 -11.98
C GLN A 12 -5.47 -13.32 -12.02
N ASN A 13 -5.90 -12.81 -10.87
CA ASN A 13 -6.94 -11.79 -10.79
C ASN A 13 -6.40 -10.36 -11.01
N GLY A 14 -5.12 -10.19 -11.36
CA GLY A 14 -4.49 -8.90 -11.61
C GLY A 14 -4.34 -8.02 -10.36
N LEU A 15 -4.56 -8.56 -9.16
CA LEU A 15 -4.59 -7.82 -7.90
C LEU A 15 -3.88 -8.59 -6.80
N VAL A 16 -3.12 -7.86 -5.96
CA VAL A 16 -2.47 -8.42 -4.78
C VAL A 16 -2.62 -7.47 -3.58
N VAL A 17 -2.79 -8.04 -2.39
CA VAL A 17 -2.86 -7.28 -1.13
C VAL A 17 -1.45 -7.13 -0.58
N LEU A 18 -0.92 -5.90 -0.59
CA LEU A 18 0.45 -5.63 -0.15
C LEU A 18 0.55 -5.51 1.38
N HIS A 19 -0.49 -4.94 2.01
CA HIS A 19 -0.55 -4.78 3.46
C HIS A 19 -1.98 -4.61 3.96
N VAL A 20 -2.26 -5.15 5.15
CA VAL A 20 -3.50 -4.93 5.92
C VAL A 20 -3.12 -4.25 7.23
N ALA A 21 -3.70 -3.08 7.49
CA ALA A 21 -3.51 -2.33 8.73
C ALA A 21 -4.78 -2.36 9.59
N VAL A 22 -4.63 -2.45 10.91
CA VAL A 22 -5.73 -2.47 11.88
C VAL A 22 -5.42 -1.53 13.03
N GLY A 23 -6.16 -0.43 13.17
CA GLY A 23 -6.01 0.52 14.29
C GLY A 23 -4.69 1.30 14.31
N HIS A 24 -3.93 1.33 13.21
CA HIS A 24 -2.69 2.10 13.09
C HIS A 24 -2.44 2.60 11.66
N LYS A 25 -1.60 3.64 11.56
CA LYS A 25 -1.11 4.16 10.27
C LYS A 25 -0.06 3.20 9.67
N SER A 26 -0.19 2.98 8.37
CA SER A 26 0.77 2.23 7.57
C SER A 26 0.96 2.86 6.20
N SER A 27 2.17 2.76 5.65
CA SER A 27 2.45 3.13 4.25
C SER A 27 3.17 2.01 3.51
N VAL A 28 2.99 2.02 2.19
CA VAL A 28 3.62 1.12 1.23
C VAL A 28 4.29 1.97 0.17
N GLU A 29 5.56 1.68 -0.09
CA GLU A 29 6.37 2.29 -1.14
C GLU A 29 6.79 1.18 -2.11
N ILE A 30 6.38 1.28 -3.36
CA ILE A 30 6.82 0.41 -4.45
C ILE A 30 8.25 0.81 -4.84
N ARG A 31 9.14 -0.17 -4.82
CA ARG A 31 10.51 -0.02 -5.29
C ARG A 31 10.59 -0.44 -6.74
N GLU A 32 9.98 -1.56 -7.10
CA GLU A 32 9.94 -2.12 -8.46
C GLU A 32 8.64 -2.94 -8.67
N PRO A 33 8.09 -2.98 -9.89
CA PRO A 33 8.32 -2.04 -10.99
C PRO A 33 7.62 -0.71 -10.69
N ARG A 34 8.34 0.39 -10.91
CA ARG A 34 7.74 1.74 -10.85
C ARG A 34 6.87 1.94 -12.09
N ASP A 35 5.74 2.62 -11.94
CA ASP A 35 4.85 3.08 -13.03
C ASP A 35 4.03 2.00 -13.77
N VAL A 36 4.20 0.72 -13.46
CA VAL A 36 3.41 -0.39 -14.05
C VAL A 36 2.17 -0.71 -13.22
N LEU A 37 2.14 -0.24 -11.97
CA LEU A 37 1.16 -0.64 -10.96
C LEU A 37 0.19 0.50 -10.65
N SER A 38 -1.07 0.15 -10.47
CA SER A 38 -2.08 1.02 -9.87
C SER A 38 -2.25 0.66 -8.41
N LEU A 39 -1.97 1.61 -7.50
CA LEU A 39 -2.22 1.42 -6.08
C LEU A 39 -3.65 1.82 -5.73
N THR A 40 -4.26 1.01 -4.87
CA THR A 40 -5.57 1.32 -4.29
C THR A 40 -5.57 1.07 -2.79
N ARG A 41 -6.38 1.85 -2.07
CA ARG A 41 -6.68 1.60 -0.66
C ARG A 41 -8.14 1.21 -0.49
N LYS A 42 -8.39 0.22 0.35
CA LYS A 42 -9.74 -0.21 0.76
C LYS A 42 -9.94 -0.01 2.25
N VAL A 43 -10.98 0.72 2.65
CA VAL A 43 -11.34 0.97 4.07
C VAL A 43 -12.73 0.43 4.35
N ASN A 44 -12.90 -0.28 5.47
CA ASN A 44 -14.19 -0.81 5.95
C ASN A 44 -14.96 -1.65 4.91
N GLY A 45 -14.26 -2.33 4.00
CA GLY A 45 -14.92 -3.16 2.99
C GLY A 45 -15.67 -2.41 1.87
N VAL A 46 -15.80 -1.08 1.93
CA VAL A 46 -16.71 -0.31 1.05
C VAL A 46 -15.99 0.74 0.20
N SER A 47 -15.06 1.52 0.75
CA SER A 47 -14.44 2.61 0.00
C SER A 47 -13.13 2.17 -0.64
N ILE A 48 -13.12 2.04 -1.97
CA ILE A 48 -11.91 1.89 -2.78
C ILE A 48 -11.53 3.28 -3.28
N GLN A 49 -10.31 3.72 -2.97
CA GLN A 49 -9.74 4.95 -3.53
C GLN A 49 -8.48 4.62 -4.30
N VAL A 50 -8.41 5.10 -5.55
CA VAL A 50 -7.21 5.07 -6.38
C VAL A 50 -6.25 6.13 -5.85
N VAL A 51 -4.96 5.80 -5.85
CA VAL A 51 -3.92 6.67 -5.32
C VAL A 51 -3.36 7.52 -6.45
N GLU A 52 -3.11 8.80 -6.19
CA GLU A 52 -2.54 9.75 -7.16
C GLU A 52 -1.08 9.41 -7.48
N ASP A 53 -0.31 8.98 -6.47
CA ASP A 53 1.05 8.45 -6.65
C ASP A 53 0.98 6.90 -6.78
N PRO A 54 1.28 6.34 -7.97
CA PRO A 54 1.25 4.89 -8.19
C PRO A 54 2.39 4.15 -7.49
N ASN A 55 3.43 4.86 -7.02
CA ASN A 55 4.59 4.28 -6.35
C ASN A 55 4.49 4.37 -4.83
N PHE A 56 3.61 5.20 -4.28
CA PHE A 56 3.50 5.39 -2.84
C PHE A 56 2.05 5.53 -2.38
N THR A 57 1.70 4.79 -1.33
CA THR A 57 0.37 4.95 -0.71
C THR A 57 0.40 4.81 0.79
N THR A 58 -0.49 5.57 1.44
CA THR A 58 -0.63 5.59 2.90
C THR A 58 -2.08 5.36 3.30
N LEU A 59 -2.24 4.58 4.37
CA LEU A 59 -3.50 4.24 4.98
C LEU A 59 -3.49 4.73 6.44
N LYS A 60 -4.41 5.65 6.76
CA LYS A 60 -4.64 6.18 8.12
C LYS A 60 -5.98 5.66 8.63
N THR A 61 -5.95 4.71 9.57
CA THR A 61 -7.16 4.25 10.26
C THR A 61 -7.33 4.98 11.59
N ALA A 62 -8.55 5.43 11.90
CA ALA A 62 -8.91 5.81 13.26
C ALA A 62 -8.88 4.57 14.17
N GLN A 63 -8.64 4.76 15.48
CA GLN A 63 -8.56 3.68 16.48
C GLN A 63 -9.77 2.73 16.46
N THR A 64 -10.90 3.16 15.90
CA THR A 64 -12.20 2.50 16.00
C THR A 64 -12.75 1.92 14.70
N LEU A 65 -12.10 2.13 13.54
CA LEU A 65 -12.63 1.65 12.25
C LEU A 65 -11.97 0.33 11.80
N PRO A 66 -12.79 -0.65 11.34
CA PRO A 66 -12.40 -2.03 11.15
C PRO A 66 -11.52 -2.16 9.91
N TRP A 67 -10.21 -2.15 10.12
CA TRP A 67 -9.16 -2.52 9.16
C TRP A 67 -9.15 -1.76 7.81
N GLY A 68 -7.98 -1.69 7.19
CA GLY A 68 -7.85 -1.24 5.81
C GLY A 68 -6.73 -1.98 5.10
N ALA A 69 -6.82 -2.04 3.78
CA ALA A 69 -5.86 -2.74 2.95
C ALA A 69 -5.27 -1.81 1.88
N ILE A 70 -3.98 -1.97 1.64
CA ILE A 70 -3.26 -1.42 0.50
C ILE A 70 -3.11 -2.54 -0.52
N ARG A 71 -3.44 -2.25 -1.77
CA ARG A 71 -3.44 -3.22 -2.87
C ARG A 71 -2.69 -2.63 -4.07
N ALA A 72 -2.03 -3.50 -4.80
CA ALA A 72 -1.55 -3.21 -6.14
C ALA A 72 -2.40 -3.95 -7.16
N GLN A 73 -2.67 -3.29 -8.28
CA GLN A 73 -3.27 -3.86 -9.46
C GLN A 73 -2.31 -3.68 -10.63
N GLY A 74 -2.19 -4.70 -11.48
CA GLY A 74 -1.27 -4.69 -12.60
C GLY A 74 -1.36 -5.99 -13.40
N PRO A 75 -0.46 -6.17 -14.39
CA PRO A 75 -0.40 -7.40 -15.19
C PRO A 75 -0.10 -8.63 -14.33
N GLU A 76 -0.73 -9.75 -14.66
CA GLU A 76 -0.44 -11.05 -14.03
C GLU A 76 1.05 -11.40 -14.17
N GLY A 77 1.63 -12.01 -13.13
CA GLY A 77 3.01 -12.50 -13.13
C GLY A 77 4.06 -11.44 -12.84
N VAL A 78 3.67 -10.18 -12.68
CA VAL A 78 4.59 -9.10 -12.27
C VAL A 78 5.02 -9.31 -10.81
N GLU A 79 6.33 -9.41 -10.60
CA GLU A 79 6.95 -9.35 -9.27
C GLU A 79 7.00 -7.90 -8.80
N ILE A 80 6.48 -7.65 -7.60
CA ILE A 80 6.47 -6.35 -6.93
C ILE A 80 7.44 -6.40 -5.77
N ARG A 81 8.37 -5.47 -5.70
CA ARG A 81 9.24 -5.23 -4.55
C ARG A 81 8.83 -3.95 -3.87
N TYR A 82 8.57 -4.01 -2.56
CA TYR A 82 7.98 -2.89 -1.84
C TYR A 82 8.39 -2.85 -0.38
N ARG A 83 8.22 -1.68 0.22
CA ARG A 83 8.57 -1.39 1.61
C ARG A 83 7.32 -1.01 2.39
N ILE A 84 7.06 -1.70 3.49
CA ILE A 84 5.98 -1.39 4.43
C ILE A 84 6.57 -0.63 5.62
N ARG A 85 5.97 0.51 5.98
CA ARG A 85 6.32 1.24 7.22
C ARG A 85 5.11 1.25 8.15
N THR A 86 5.29 0.77 9.38
CA THR A 86 4.24 0.68 10.41
C THR A 86 4.64 1.49 11.66
N ARG A 87 3.68 2.20 12.28
CA ARG A 87 3.88 3.18 13.38
C ARG A 87 4.78 4.36 13.02
N GLY A 88 4.15 5.47 12.61
CA GLY A 88 4.72 6.80 12.55
C GLY A 88 3.65 7.83 12.17
N ASP A 89 3.64 9.00 12.81
CA ASP A 89 2.97 10.16 12.23
C ASP A 89 3.67 10.49 10.92
N VAL A 90 2.99 10.23 9.79
CA VAL A 90 3.38 10.86 8.52
C VAL A 90 2.88 12.31 8.59
N THR A 91 3.61 13.14 9.34
CA THR A 91 3.67 14.60 9.14
C THR A 91 4.93 14.99 8.37
N GLY A 92 5.84 14.05 8.11
CA GLY A 92 6.85 14.23 7.07
C GLY A 92 6.18 14.13 5.71
N THR A 93 6.12 15.25 4.99
CA THR A 93 6.09 15.24 3.54
C THR A 93 7.07 14.17 3.06
N PRO A 94 6.71 13.28 2.13
CA PRO A 94 7.68 12.41 1.50
C PRO A 94 8.73 13.31 0.83
N GLU A 95 9.92 13.43 1.43
CA GLU A 95 11.06 14.07 0.78
C GLU A 95 11.54 13.09 -0.29
N PHE A 96 11.14 13.36 -1.53
CA PHE A 96 11.78 12.85 -2.72
C PHE A 96 12.45 14.08 -3.37
N ASP A 97 13.78 14.03 -3.51
CA ASP A 97 14.48 14.87 -4.50
C ASP A 97 13.96 14.56 -5.92
#